data_AF-A0A382FP72-F1
#
_entry.id   AF-A0A382FP72-F1
#
_cell.length_a   1.000
_cell.length_b   1.000
_cell.length_c   1.000
_cell.angle_alpha   90.00
_cell.angle_beta   90.00
_cell.angle_gamma   90.00
#
_symmetry.space_group_name_H-M   'P 1'
#
loop_
_entity.id
_entity.type
_entity.pdbx_description
1 polymer ?
#
loop_
_entity_poly.entity_id
_entity_poly.type
_entity_poly.pdbx_seq_one_letter_code
_entity_poly.pdbx_strand_id
1 'polypeptide(L)'
;MEITKGQWIIIILLTLMFVAMAGFVAFVIAVVLSFGPAYLYLKSIRNAEETDKEPWSALRTTFIWGAVSGVFYSMIFNTAGGVLAFIYSGNSEELAFVLTAVVVAPIVEEFFKPLVLLRNVSVKREIDEVEDGIVYGAACGLGFGATENILYGLSEGVVAGGLAGLIIIVVLRTVSSILLHLTATSFTGYGISRYI
;
A
#
# COMPACT_ATOMS: atom_id res chain seq x y z
N MET A 1 -8.66 -14.49 -8.31
CA MET A 1 -9.74 -13.55 -7.95
C MET A 1 -10.04 -12.68 -9.15
N GLU A 2 -11.33 -12.49 -9.47
CA GLU A 2 -11.75 -11.44 -10.39
C GLU A 2 -11.83 -10.10 -9.64
N ILE A 3 -11.25 -9.04 -10.21
CA ILE A 3 -11.35 -7.69 -9.64
C ILE A 3 -12.84 -7.31 -9.61
N THR A 4 -13.34 -6.94 -8.43
CA THR A 4 -14.75 -6.60 -8.27
C THR A 4 -15.11 -5.31 -9.02
N LYS A 5 -16.40 -5.11 -9.35
CA LYS A 5 -16.87 -3.86 -9.98
C LYS A 5 -16.47 -2.62 -9.16
N GLY A 6 -16.52 -2.70 -7.83
CA GLY A 6 -16.09 -1.62 -6.95
C GLY A 6 -14.59 -1.33 -7.06
N GLN A 7 -13.75 -2.38 -7.09
CA GLN A 7 -12.31 -2.20 -7.28
C GLN A 7 -11.97 -1.64 -8.66
N TRP A 8 -12.70 -2.01 -9.72
CA TRP A 8 -12.53 -1.37 -11.03
C TRP A 8 -12.81 0.12 -11.00
N ILE A 9 -13.89 0.55 -10.33
CA ILE A 9 -14.18 1.96 -10.15
C ILE A 9 -13.03 2.66 -9.41
N ILE A 10 -12.53 2.07 -8.32
CA ILE A 10 -11.40 2.64 -7.57
C ILE A 10 -10.14 2.75 -8.45
N ILE A 11 -9.81 1.71 -9.22
CA ILE A 11 -8.66 1.72 -10.13
C ILE A 11 -8.79 2.85 -11.16
N ILE A 12 -9.97 3.02 -11.74
CA ILE A 12 -10.23 4.10 -12.71
C ILE A 12 -10.05 5.46 -12.02
N LEU A 13 -10.63 5.65 -10.84
CA LEU A 13 -10.51 6.92 -10.09
C LEU A 13 -9.04 7.24 -9.74
N LEU A 14 -8.29 6.28 -9.21
CA LEU A 14 -6.87 6.45 -8.88
C LEU A 14 -6.05 6.74 -10.14
N THR A 15 -6.30 6.02 -11.24
CA THR A 15 -5.58 6.23 -12.50
C THR A 15 -5.84 7.64 -13.05
N LEU A 16 -7.10 8.07 -13.10
CA LEU A 16 -7.47 9.41 -13.56
C LEU A 16 -6.86 10.49 -12.65
N MET A 17 -6.89 10.29 -11.34
CA MET A 17 -6.26 11.18 -10.37
C MET A 17 -4.75 11.31 -10.62
N PHE A 18 -4.01 10.19 -10.72
CA PHE A 18 -2.57 10.22 -10.95
C PHE A 18 -2.17 10.83 -12.29
N VAL A 19 -2.93 10.54 -13.36
CA VAL A 19 -2.71 11.15 -14.67
C VAL A 19 -3.00 12.66 -14.61
N ALA A 20 -4.00 13.11 -13.85
CA ALA A 20 -4.29 14.52 -13.67
C ALA A 20 -3.20 15.26 -12.87
N MET A 21 -2.52 14.58 -11.94
CA MET A 21 -1.45 15.19 -11.12
C MET A 21 -0.21 15.55 -11.92
N ALA A 22 0.21 14.71 -12.87
CA ALA A 22 1.54 14.83 -13.49
C ALA A 22 1.59 14.44 -14.99
N GLY A 23 0.45 14.08 -15.58
CA GLY A 23 0.35 13.61 -16.96
C GLY A 23 0.65 12.11 -17.13
N PHE A 24 0.28 11.59 -18.30
CA PHE A 24 0.32 10.15 -18.59
C PHE A 24 1.74 9.56 -18.56
N VAL A 25 2.73 10.27 -19.11
CA VAL A 25 4.12 9.76 -19.19
C VAL A 25 4.73 9.60 -17.79
N ALA A 26 4.59 10.62 -16.93
CA ALA A 26 5.08 10.56 -15.56
C ALA A 26 4.39 9.44 -14.77
N PHE A 27 3.06 9.30 -14.94
CA PHE A 27 2.29 8.21 -14.33
C PHE A 27 2.82 6.83 -14.72
N VAL A 28 3.03 6.55 -16.02
CA VAL A 28 3.53 5.25 -16.49
C VAL A 28 4.92 4.96 -15.91
N ILE A 29 5.80 5.95 -15.87
CA ILE A 29 7.14 5.79 -15.29
C ILE A 29 7.04 5.47 -13.80
N ALA A 30 6.22 6.21 -13.05
CA ALA A 30 6.01 5.95 -11.63
C ALA A 30 5.42 4.55 -11.38
N VAL A 31 4.46 4.10 -12.19
CA VAL A 31 3.90 2.74 -12.10
C VAL A 31 4.98 1.68 -12.25
N VAL A 32 5.81 1.79 -13.29
CA VAL A 32 6.87 0.80 -13.55
C VAL A 32 7.90 0.78 -12.41
N LEU A 33 8.34 1.96 -11.96
CA LEU A 33 9.35 2.08 -10.91
C LEU A 33 8.83 1.71 -9.51
N SER A 34 7.53 1.79 -9.26
CA SER A 34 6.92 1.41 -7.99
C SER A 34 6.52 -0.06 -7.94
N PHE A 35 5.80 -0.55 -8.96
CA PHE A 35 5.28 -1.92 -8.96
C PHE A 35 6.33 -2.98 -9.35
N GLY A 36 7.30 -2.62 -10.18
CA GLY A 36 8.38 -3.53 -10.59
C GLY A 36 9.17 -4.06 -9.39
N PRO A 37 9.80 -3.17 -8.60
CA PRO A 37 10.51 -3.57 -7.38
C PRO A 37 9.62 -4.22 -6.33
N ALA A 38 8.39 -3.73 -6.13
CA ALA A 38 7.44 -4.35 -5.19
C ALA A 38 7.14 -5.82 -5.55
N TYR A 39 6.97 -6.12 -6.84
CA TYR A 39 6.82 -7.50 -7.32
C TYR A 39 8.09 -8.34 -7.08
N LEU A 40 9.28 -7.76 -7.29
CA LEU A 40 10.55 -8.46 -7.03
C LEU A 40 10.73 -8.78 -5.53
N TYR A 41 10.38 -7.85 -4.65
CA TYR A 41 10.38 -8.12 -3.20
C TYR A 41 9.37 -9.20 -2.82
N LEU A 42 8.15 -9.15 -3.36
CA LEU A 42 7.14 -10.20 -3.12
C LEU A 42 7.64 -11.56 -3.58
N LYS A 43 8.21 -11.63 -4.79
CA LYS A 43 8.79 -12.85 -5.34
C LYS A 43 9.94 -13.37 -4.47
N SER A 44 10.77 -12.47 -3.93
CA SER A 44 11.87 -12.83 -3.02
C SER A 44 11.34 -13.45 -1.73
N ILE A 45 10.36 -12.82 -1.07
CA ILE A 45 9.80 -13.29 0.20
C ILE A 45 9.09 -14.62 0.04
N ARG A 46 8.20 -14.72 -0.95
CA ARG A 46 7.49 -15.96 -1.27
C ARG A 46 8.47 -17.13 -1.51
N ASN A 47 9.58 -16.87 -2.21
CA ASN A 47 10.52 -17.91 -2.56
C ASN A 47 11.59 -18.18 -1.50
N ALA A 48 11.60 -17.42 -0.39
CA ALA A 48 12.46 -17.69 0.75
C ALA A 48 12.03 -18.97 1.48
N GLU A 49 10.76 -19.31 1.37
CA GLU A 49 10.23 -20.57 1.86
C GLU A 49 10.55 -21.72 0.89
N GLU A 50 10.98 -22.87 1.41
CA GLU A 50 11.43 -23.99 0.60
C GLU A 50 10.33 -25.02 0.32
N THR A 51 9.42 -25.22 1.28
CA THR A 51 8.53 -26.39 1.33
C THR A 51 7.09 -26.11 0.95
N ASP A 52 6.46 -25.00 1.38
CA ASP A 52 5.03 -24.73 1.14
C ASP A 52 4.75 -23.33 0.56
N LYS A 53 5.45 -23.04 -0.54
CA LYS A 53 5.38 -21.70 -1.16
C LYS A 53 3.96 -21.31 -1.53
N GLU A 54 3.53 -20.21 -0.93
CA GLU A 54 2.22 -19.62 -1.10
C GLU A 54 1.73 -19.49 -2.55
N PRO A 55 0.47 -19.84 -2.85
CA PRO A 55 -0.05 -19.77 -4.20
C PRO A 55 -0.12 -18.33 -4.72
N TRP A 56 0.38 -18.12 -5.94
CA TRP A 56 0.36 -16.81 -6.60
C TRP A 56 -1.06 -16.22 -6.75
N SER A 57 -2.10 -17.05 -6.77
CA SER A 57 -3.49 -16.61 -6.82
C SER A 57 -3.91 -15.84 -5.56
N ALA A 58 -3.53 -16.32 -4.38
CA ALA A 58 -3.79 -15.66 -3.12
C ALA A 58 -2.90 -14.43 -2.94
N LEU A 59 -1.61 -14.52 -3.29
CA LEU A 59 -0.69 -13.38 -3.24
C LEU A 59 -1.10 -12.22 -4.15
N ARG A 60 -1.58 -12.50 -5.36
CA ARG A 60 -2.14 -11.46 -6.24
C ARG A 60 -3.36 -10.79 -5.61
N THR A 61 -4.17 -11.57 -4.91
CA THR A 61 -5.38 -11.06 -4.25
C THR A 61 -5.03 -10.09 -3.12
N THR A 62 -4.10 -10.47 -2.25
CA THR A 62 -3.64 -9.62 -1.14
C THR A 62 -2.89 -8.39 -1.64
N PHE A 63 -2.02 -8.55 -2.63
CA PHE A 63 -1.29 -7.45 -3.27
C PHE A 63 -2.23 -6.43 -3.93
N ILE A 64 -3.19 -6.88 -4.73
CA ILE A 64 -4.18 -6.00 -5.38
C ILE A 64 -5.06 -5.31 -4.33
N TRP A 65 -5.43 -6.01 -3.26
CA TRP A 65 -6.18 -5.38 -2.17
C TRP A 65 -5.41 -4.21 -1.56
N GLY A 66 -4.14 -4.41 -1.18
CA GLY A 66 -3.30 -3.35 -0.65
C GLY A 66 -3.17 -2.17 -1.62
N ALA A 67 -2.87 -2.46 -2.89
CA ALA A 67 -2.64 -1.47 -3.93
C ALA A 67 -3.87 -0.63 -4.30
N VAL A 68 -5.08 -1.18 -4.11
CA VAL A 68 -6.32 -0.55 -4.57
C VAL A 68 -7.20 -0.19 -3.38
N SER A 69 -7.74 -1.19 -2.70
CA SER A 69 -8.73 -1.01 -1.63
C SER A 69 -8.09 -0.44 -0.37
N GLY A 70 -6.93 -0.95 0.03
CA GLY A 70 -6.17 -0.47 1.19
C GLY A 70 -5.88 1.03 1.06
N VAL A 71 -5.21 1.43 -0.02
CA VAL A 71 -4.88 2.83 -0.30
C VAL A 71 -6.14 3.71 -0.35
N PHE A 72 -7.17 3.29 -1.09
CA PHE A 72 -8.38 4.09 -1.23
C PHE A 72 -9.09 4.34 0.09
N TYR A 73 -9.27 3.30 0.92
CA TYR A 73 -9.87 3.47 2.24
C TYR A 73 -8.97 4.30 3.15
N SER A 74 -7.66 4.05 3.16
CA SER A 74 -6.73 4.85 3.95
C SER A 74 -6.76 6.32 3.57
N MET A 75 -6.85 6.69 2.28
CA MET A 75 -6.99 8.09 1.86
C MET A 75 -8.25 8.76 2.44
N ILE A 76 -9.39 8.08 2.42
CA ILE A 76 -10.65 8.60 2.97
C ILE A 76 -10.52 8.83 4.49
N PHE A 77 -10.03 7.82 5.21
CA PHE A 77 -9.97 7.86 6.67
C PHE A 77 -8.81 8.73 7.19
N ASN A 78 -7.70 8.85 6.45
CA ASN A 78 -6.64 9.81 6.73
C ASN A 78 -7.16 11.23 6.61
N THR A 79 -7.99 11.52 5.60
CA THR A 79 -8.63 12.83 5.44
C THR A 79 -9.55 13.15 6.63
N ALA A 80 -10.42 12.21 7.01
CA ALA A 80 -11.30 12.38 8.16
C ALA A 80 -10.52 12.55 9.47
N GLY A 81 -9.49 11.72 9.70
CA GLY A 81 -8.64 11.83 10.88
C GLY A 81 -7.79 13.10 10.89
N GLY A 82 -7.43 13.65 9.73
CA GLY A 82 -6.75 14.94 9.62
C GLY A 82 -7.63 16.12 10.00
N VAL A 83 -8.92 16.08 9.66
CA VAL A 83 -9.90 17.06 10.15
C VAL A 83 -9.99 17.02 11.69
N LEU A 84 -10.02 15.82 12.28
CA LEU A 84 -10.00 15.68 13.74
C LEU A 84 -8.69 16.21 14.33
N ALA A 85 -7.55 15.85 13.74
CA ALA A 85 -6.24 16.33 14.18
C ALA A 85 -6.17 17.87 14.16
N PHE A 86 -6.76 18.52 13.16
CA PHE A 86 -6.86 19.97 13.08
C PHE A 86 -7.72 20.59 14.20
N ILE A 87 -8.87 20.00 14.49
CA ILE A 87 -9.73 20.48 15.59
C ILE A 87 -9.01 20.34 16.93
N TYR A 88 -8.39 19.18 17.19
CA TYR A 88 -7.71 18.91 18.46
C TYR A 88 -6.33 19.57 18.59
N SER A 89 -5.71 20.02 17.49
CA SER A 89 -4.49 20.82 17.50
C SER A 89 -4.73 22.30 17.82
N GLY A 90 -5.99 22.69 18.08
CA GLY A 90 -6.36 24.10 18.26
C GLY A 90 -6.34 24.89 16.95
N ASN A 91 -6.69 24.24 15.84
CA ASN A 91 -6.67 24.79 14.47
C ASN A 91 -5.25 25.15 13.97
N SER A 92 -4.21 24.50 14.49
CA SER A 92 -2.86 24.64 13.96
C SER A 92 -2.68 23.70 12.77
N GLU A 93 -2.47 24.26 11.57
CA GLU A 93 -2.25 23.51 10.33
C GLU A 93 -0.97 22.64 10.39
N GLU A 94 0.13 23.20 10.91
CA GLU A 94 1.40 22.49 11.03
C GLU A 94 1.29 21.30 11.98
N LEU A 95 0.71 21.50 13.17
CA LEU A 95 0.53 20.43 14.13
C LEU A 95 -0.46 19.38 13.62
N ALA A 96 -1.52 19.80 12.94
CA ALA A 96 -2.48 18.88 12.32
C ALA A 96 -1.82 18.01 11.25
N PHE A 97 -0.98 18.60 10.39
CA PHE A 97 -0.22 17.87 9.38
C PHE A 97 0.68 16.81 10.02
N VAL A 98 1.46 17.18 11.04
CA VAL A 98 2.34 16.24 11.75
C VAL A 98 1.55 15.13 12.43
N LEU A 99 0.48 15.46 13.16
CA LEU A 99 -0.37 14.46 13.82
C LEU A 99 -1.02 13.51 12.80
N THR A 100 -1.46 14.04 11.66
CA THR A 100 -2.05 13.23 10.59
C THR A 100 -1.03 12.27 10.01
N ALA A 101 0.16 12.77 9.63
CA ALA A 101 1.18 11.97 8.97
C ALA A 101 1.85 10.94 9.90
N VAL A 102 2.04 11.28 11.18
CA VAL A 102 2.83 10.46 12.12
C VAL A 102 1.97 9.57 13.00
N VAL A 103 0.73 9.95 13.30
CA VAL A 103 -0.15 9.20 14.22
C VAL A 103 -1.34 8.60 13.48
N VAL A 104 -2.13 9.43 12.80
CA VAL A 104 -3.38 8.98 12.17
C VAL A 104 -3.08 8.02 11.03
N ALA A 105 -2.24 8.42 10.08
CA ALA A 105 -1.99 7.66 8.86
C ALA A 105 -1.44 6.26 9.15
N PRO A 106 -0.40 6.05 9.99
CA PRO A 106 0.09 4.70 10.28
C PRO A 106 -0.98 3.78 10.88
N ILE A 107 -1.81 4.30 11.81
CA ILE A 107 -2.89 3.50 12.44
C ILE A 107 -3.95 3.12 11.41
N VAL A 108 -4.41 4.09 10.63
CA VAL A 108 -5.46 3.89 9.62
C VAL A 108 -4.97 2.93 8.53
N GLU A 109 -3.75 3.12 8.07
CA GLU A 109 -3.15 2.31 7.02
C GLU A 109 -2.96 0.86 7.42
N GLU A 110 -2.33 0.60 8.57
CA GLU A 110 -2.13 -0.77 9.05
C GLU A 110 -3.45 -1.43 9.49
N PHE A 111 -4.51 -0.67 9.74
CA PHE A 111 -5.85 -1.22 9.95
C PHE A 111 -6.48 -1.72 8.64
N PHE A 112 -6.42 -0.95 7.54
CA PHE A 112 -7.11 -1.31 6.30
C PHE A 112 -6.39 -2.34 5.43
N LYS A 113 -5.05 -2.37 5.47
CA LYS A 113 -4.23 -3.30 4.68
C LYS A 113 -4.62 -4.77 4.93
N PRO A 114 -4.53 -5.33 6.15
CA PRO A 114 -4.68 -6.77 6.36
C PRO A 114 -6.13 -7.26 6.31
N LEU A 115 -7.13 -6.40 6.12
CA LEU A 115 -8.54 -6.80 6.12
C LEU A 115 -8.87 -7.89 5.09
N VAL A 116 -8.11 -7.98 4.00
CA VAL A 116 -8.26 -9.04 3.00
C VAL A 116 -7.96 -10.44 3.55
N LEU A 117 -7.01 -10.57 4.49
CA LEU A 117 -6.71 -11.86 5.13
C LEU A 117 -7.92 -12.39 5.93
N LEU A 118 -8.74 -11.48 6.48
CA LEU A 118 -9.92 -11.84 7.26
C LEU A 118 -11.18 -12.00 6.39
N ARG A 119 -11.33 -11.19 5.34
CA ARG A 119 -12.58 -11.08 4.55
C ARG A 119 -12.59 -11.94 3.30
N ASN A 120 -11.43 -12.21 2.71
CA ASN A 120 -11.36 -13.00 1.49
C ASN A 120 -11.23 -14.48 1.84
N VAL A 121 -12.30 -15.25 1.58
CA VAL A 121 -12.35 -16.68 1.91
C VAL A 121 -11.25 -17.48 1.20
N SER A 122 -10.87 -17.10 -0.03
CA SER A 122 -9.79 -17.80 -0.73
C SER A 122 -8.46 -17.56 -0.05
N VAL A 123 -8.10 -16.31 0.27
CA VAL A 123 -6.86 -16.01 1.01
C VAL A 123 -6.86 -16.67 2.39
N LYS A 124 -7.97 -16.55 3.13
CA LYS A 124 -8.08 -17.13 4.48
C LYS A 124 -7.87 -18.65 4.50
N ARG A 125 -8.23 -19.35 3.43
CA ARG A 125 -8.09 -20.81 3.33
C ARG A 125 -6.67 -21.27 3.04
N GLU A 126 -5.83 -20.39 2.51
CA GLU A 126 -4.41 -20.67 2.28
C GLU A 126 -3.55 -20.19 3.47
N ILE A 127 -4.16 -19.75 4.58
CA ILE A 127 -3.43 -19.45 5.82
C ILE A 127 -3.63 -20.65 6.73
N ASP A 128 -2.69 -21.59 6.68
CA ASP A 128 -2.68 -22.79 7.52
C ASP A 128 -1.44 -22.89 8.41
N GLU A 129 -0.41 -22.08 8.14
CA GLU A 129 0.74 -21.86 9.00
C GLU A 129 0.85 -20.39 9.47
N VAL A 130 1.67 -20.15 10.48
CA VAL A 130 1.78 -18.80 11.06
C VAL A 130 2.61 -17.89 10.14
N GLU A 131 3.61 -18.46 9.48
CA GLU A 131 4.44 -17.85 8.44
C GLU A 131 3.63 -17.30 7.25
N ASP A 132 2.53 -17.93 6.88
CA ASP A 132 1.66 -17.47 5.78
C ASP A 132 1.15 -16.06 6.00
N GLY A 133 0.78 -15.77 7.26
CA GLY A 133 0.40 -14.43 7.69
C GLY A 133 1.49 -13.39 7.38
N ILE A 134 2.76 -13.74 7.55
CA ILE A 134 3.90 -12.87 7.21
C ILE A 134 3.92 -12.64 5.70
N VAL A 135 3.82 -13.70 4.88
CA VAL A 135 3.92 -13.60 3.41
C VAL A 135 2.73 -12.85 2.81
N TYR A 136 1.51 -13.14 3.24
CA TYR A 136 0.30 -12.44 2.79
C TYR A 136 0.23 -11.00 3.30
N GLY A 137 0.69 -10.75 4.53
CA GLY A 137 0.89 -9.41 5.08
C GLY A 137 1.89 -8.60 4.25
N ALA A 138 3.06 -9.18 3.95
CA ALA A 138 4.07 -8.58 3.07
C ALA A 138 3.49 -8.24 1.69
N ALA A 139 2.75 -9.16 1.07
CA ALA A 139 2.12 -8.94 -0.23
C ALA A 139 1.16 -7.74 -0.19
N CYS A 140 0.35 -7.62 0.85
CA CYS A 140 -0.55 -6.49 1.02
C CYS A 140 0.21 -5.16 1.24
N GLY A 141 1.21 -5.16 2.12
CA GLY A 141 2.04 -3.99 2.39
C GLY A 141 2.80 -3.50 1.16
N LEU A 142 3.37 -4.43 0.38
CA LEU A 142 4.05 -4.13 -0.89
C LEU A 142 3.12 -3.52 -1.93
N GLY A 143 1.89 -4.05 -2.07
CA GLY A 143 0.89 -3.48 -2.97
C GLY A 143 0.53 -2.06 -2.58
N PHE A 144 0.27 -1.83 -1.29
CA PHE A 144 -0.04 -0.50 -0.75
C PHE A 144 1.10 0.50 -1.00
N GLY A 145 2.33 0.12 -0.60
CA GLY A 145 3.51 0.97 -0.75
C GLY A 145 3.83 1.29 -2.21
N ALA A 146 3.54 0.39 -3.15
CA ALA A 146 3.71 0.67 -4.57
C ALA A 146 2.79 1.79 -5.06
N THR A 147 1.51 1.76 -4.70
CA THR A 147 0.57 2.85 -5.06
C THR A 147 0.92 4.15 -4.35
N GLU A 148 1.33 4.09 -3.08
CA GLU A 148 1.75 5.29 -2.35
C GLU A 148 3.02 5.91 -2.97
N ASN A 149 3.99 5.10 -3.40
CA ASN A 149 5.16 5.62 -4.13
C ASN A 149 4.78 6.38 -5.40
N ILE A 150 3.72 5.97 -6.11
CA ILE A 150 3.19 6.74 -7.24
C ILE A 150 2.68 8.09 -6.74
N LEU A 151 1.85 8.11 -5.70
CA LEU A 151 1.30 9.36 -5.14
C LEU A 151 2.41 10.35 -4.78
N TYR A 152 3.46 9.90 -4.10
CA TYR A 152 4.59 10.76 -3.73
C TYR A 152 5.46 11.17 -4.93
N GLY A 153 5.73 10.24 -5.85
CA GLY A 153 6.51 10.50 -7.06
C GLY A 153 5.86 11.48 -8.03
N LEU A 154 4.53 11.61 -7.98
CA LEU A 154 3.74 12.54 -8.80
C LEU A 154 3.32 13.81 -8.05
N SER A 155 3.75 14.00 -6.80
CA SER A 155 3.41 15.19 -6.03
C SER A 155 4.03 16.46 -6.64
N GLU A 156 3.34 17.59 -6.52
CA GLU A 156 3.68 18.85 -7.22
C GLU A 156 5.14 19.28 -7.00
N GLY A 157 5.63 19.24 -5.75
CA GLY A 157 7.01 19.60 -5.43
C GLY A 157 8.06 18.66 -6.05
N VAL A 158 7.70 17.40 -6.29
CA VAL A 158 8.58 16.41 -6.93
C VAL A 158 8.57 16.59 -8.45
N VAL A 159 7.40 16.84 -9.02
CA VAL A 159 7.23 17.08 -10.46
C VAL A 159 7.91 18.38 -10.90
N ALA A 160 8.02 19.38 -10.02
CA ALA A 160 8.83 20.59 -10.26
C ALA A 160 10.31 20.28 -10.53
N GLY A 161 10.83 19.18 -9.96
CA GLY A 161 12.17 18.65 -10.25
C GLY A 161 12.27 17.82 -11.54
N GLY A 162 11.19 17.75 -12.32
CA GLY A 162 11.08 16.98 -13.57
C GLY A 162 11.24 15.48 -13.36
N LEU A 163 11.67 14.79 -14.42
CA LEU A 163 11.84 13.33 -14.40
C LEU A 163 12.87 12.87 -13.35
N ALA A 164 13.91 13.66 -13.10
CA ALA A 164 14.92 13.35 -12.09
C ALA A 164 14.32 13.33 -10.68
N GLY A 165 13.49 14.32 -10.34
CA GLY A 165 12.79 14.37 -9.06
C GLY A 165 11.92 13.13 -8.83
N LEU A 166 11.11 12.76 -9.82
CA LEU A 166 10.28 11.56 -9.78
C LEU A 166 11.12 10.31 -9.52
N ILE A 167 12.17 10.08 -10.32
CA ILE A 167 13.02 8.89 -10.19
C ILE A 167 13.66 8.83 -8.81
N ILE A 168 14.24 9.93 -8.33
CA ILE A 168 14.91 9.99 -7.03
C ILE A 168 13.92 9.62 -5.91
N ILE A 169 12.75 10.25 -5.88
CA ILE A 169 11.76 10.01 -4.82
C ILE A 169 11.22 8.59 -4.87
N VAL A 170 10.85 8.08 -6.04
CA VAL A 170 10.34 6.71 -6.16
C VAL A 170 11.42 5.70 -5.76
N VAL A 171 12.67 5.86 -6.20
CA VAL A 171 13.77 4.94 -5.83
C VAL A 171 14.05 4.98 -4.33
N LEU A 172 14.17 6.17 -3.73
CA LEU A 172 14.41 6.32 -2.30
C LEU A 172 13.30 5.66 -1.49
N ARG A 173 12.04 5.88 -1.86
CA ARG A 173 10.89 5.27 -1.18
C ARG A 173 10.79 3.77 -1.42
N THR A 174 11.23 3.28 -2.58
CA THR A 174 11.25 1.83 -2.86
C THR A 174 12.17 1.08 -1.91
N VAL A 175 13.31 1.65 -1.52
CA VAL A 175 14.24 1.02 -0.56
C VAL A 175 13.97 1.40 0.90
N SER A 176 13.04 2.32 1.17
CA SER A 176 12.67 2.76 2.52
C SER A 176 11.20 2.45 2.81
N SER A 177 10.28 3.32 2.39
CA SER A 177 8.84 3.22 2.66
C SER A 177 8.21 1.90 2.21
N ILE A 178 8.53 1.39 1.01
CA ILE A 178 7.98 0.09 0.56
C ILE A 178 8.41 -1.06 1.49
N LEU A 179 9.67 -1.06 1.94
CA LEU A 179 10.15 -2.06 2.90
C LEU A 179 9.53 -1.86 4.30
N LEU A 180 9.23 -0.62 4.69
CA LEU A 180 8.47 -0.34 5.91
C LEU A 180 7.06 -0.93 5.84
N HIS A 181 6.30 -0.70 4.77
CA HIS A 181 4.96 -1.28 4.63
C HIS A 181 5.00 -2.81 4.55
N LEU A 182 5.97 -3.36 3.82
CA LEU A 182 6.22 -4.79 3.78
C LEU A 182 6.36 -5.33 5.21
N THR A 183 7.28 -4.78 6.00
CA THR A 183 7.58 -5.30 7.34
C THR A 183 6.43 -5.06 8.32
N ALA A 184 5.86 -3.85 8.37
CA ALA A 184 4.77 -3.50 9.28
C ALA A 184 3.54 -4.40 9.06
N THR A 185 3.08 -4.52 7.81
CA THR A 185 1.90 -5.34 7.51
C THR A 185 2.20 -6.84 7.62
N SER A 186 3.46 -7.28 7.46
CA SER A 186 3.88 -8.66 7.78
C SER A 186 3.68 -9.00 9.25
N PHE A 187 4.03 -8.08 10.17
CA PHE A 187 3.78 -8.29 11.60
C PHE A 187 2.30 -8.34 11.94
N THR A 188 1.48 -7.51 11.30
CA THR A 188 0.02 -7.59 11.48
C THR A 188 -0.54 -8.91 10.93
N GLY A 189 -0.05 -9.34 9.77
CA GLY A 189 -0.42 -10.63 9.17
C GLY A 189 -0.05 -11.82 10.05
N TYR A 190 1.17 -11.84 10.61
CA TYR A 190 1.60 -12.81 11.64
C TYR A 190 0.67 -12.80 12.85
N GLY A 191 0.29 -11.61 13.33
CA GLY A 191 -0.65 -11.48 14.44
C GLY A 191 -2.01 -12.11 14.12
N ILE A 192 -2.49 -11.97 12.88
CA ILE A 192 -3.76 -12.54 12.42
C ILE A 192 -3.69 -14.05 12.27
N SER A 193 -2.67 -14.59 11.59
CA SER A 193 -2.54 -16.03 11.29
C SER A 193 -2.54 -16.90 12.54
N ARG A 194 -2.07 -16.37 13.68
CA ARG A 194 -2.11 -17.07 14.97
C ARG A 194 -3.51 -17.39 15.51
N TYR A 195 -4.58 -16.81 14.96
CA TYR A 195 -5.93 -16.92 15.50
C TYR A 195 -7.01 -17.34 14.50
N ILE A 196 -6.65 -17.59 13.22
CA ILE A 196 -7.64 -17.88 12.17
C ILE A 196 -7.56 -19.28 11.61
#